data_AF-A0A1Y1KQA1-F1
#
_entry.id   AF-A0A1Y1KQA1-F1
#
_cell.length_a   1.000
_cell.length_b   1.000
_cell.length_c   1.000
_cell.angle_alpha   90.00
_cell.angle_beta   90.00
_cell.angle_gamma   90.00
#
_symmetry.space_group_name_H-M   'P 1'
#
loop_
_entity.id
_entity.type
_entity.pdbx_description
1 polymer ?
#
loop_
_entity_poly.entity_id
_entity_poly.type
_entity_poly.pdbx_seq_one_letter_code
_entity_poly.pdbx_strand_id
1 'polypeptide(L)'
;MRTTDDNINYEVFTSHIYSIPHSLLHEELGEHRSPYERVKRVTLHEKGSTDLMKVLRLVRTALYARKAKTSHFRYRLFLVIPESLSDVLMYYLAQDEYVNLSVIETVQFFPHVSTEAMPEIFGVDFMSRPTESILKFLNGFSLTRFELQLND
;
A
#
# COMPACT_ATOMS: atom_id res chain seq x y z
N MET A 1 8.15 -6.97 -20.57
CA MET A 1 8.72 -8.01 -19.70
C MET A 1 9.38 -7.29 -18.52
N ARG A 2 8.70 -7.13 -17.38
CA ARG A 2 9.30 -6.55 -16.16
C ARG A 2 10.24 -7.61 -15.58
N THR A 3 11.54 -7.38 -15.65
CA THR A 3 12.55 -8.21 -15.00
C THR A 3 12.37 -8.06 -13.49
N THR A 4 11.80 -9.06 -12.83
CA THR A 4 11.83 -9.15 -11.37
C THR A 4 13.29 -9.29 -10.96
N ASP A 5 13.82 -8.28 -10.28
CA ASP A 5 15.21 -8.27 -9.86
C ASP A 5 15.39 -9.26 -8.70
N ASP A 6 16.23 -10.27 -8.91
CA ASP A 6 16.37 -11.42 -8.04
C ASP A 6 16.98 -11.12 -6.66
N ASN A 7 17.31 -9.84 -6.37
CA ASN A 7 17.91 -9.41 -5.12
C ASN A 7 17.13 -8.33 -4.35
N ILE A 8 15.83 -8.15 -4.64
CA ILE A 8 14.97 -7.20 -3.89
C ILE A 8 14.22 -7.91 -2.75
N ASN A 9 14.31 -7.33 -1.55
CA ASN A 9 13.45 -7.63 -0.41
C ASN A 9 12.39 -6.55 -0.26
N TYR A 10 11.16 -6.98 0.03
CA TYR A 10 10.01 -6.11 0.14
C TYR A 10 9.57 -6.00 1.61
N GLU A 11 9.51 -4.77 2.12
CA GLU A 11 8.92 -4.49 3.43
C GLU A 11 7.58 -3.81 3.23
N VAL A 12 6.52 -4.37 3.80
CA VAL A 12 5.16 -3.85 3.64
C VAL A 12 4.65 -3.46 5.01
N PHE A 13 4.38 -2.18 5.20
CA PHE A 13 3.76 -1.64 6.40
C PHE A 13 2.29 -1.39 6.14
N THR A 14 1.45 -1.69 7.12
CA THR A 14 0.04 -1.31 7.06
C THR A 14 -0.28 -0.29 8.14
N SER A 15 -1.34 0.49 7.95
CA SER A 15 -1.97 1.28 9.02
C SER A 15 -3.48 1.16 8.88
N HIS A 16 -4.21 1.05 10.00
CA HIS A 16 -5.68 0.93 10.03
C HIS A 16 -6.27 -0.34 9.37
N ILE A 17 -5.41 -1.25 8.87
CA ILE A 17 -5.81 -2.54 8.33
C ILE A 17 -4.93 -3.66 8.90
N TYR A 18 -5.57 -4.79 9.21
CA TYR A 18 -4.91 -5.98 9.76
C TYR A 18 -4.58 -7.02 8.70
N SER A 19 -5.20 -6.96 7.54
CA SER A 19 -4.95 -7.90 6.46
C SER A 19 -4.86 -7.15 5.14
N ILE A 20 -4.01 -7.66 4.25
CA ILE A 20 -3.85 -7.12 2.90
C ILE A 20 -4.24 -8.20 1.88
N PRO A 21 -5.04 -7.84 0.86
CA PRO A 21 -5.26 -8.72 -0.29
C PRO A 21 -3.93 -9.19 -0.88
N HIS A 22 -3.79 -10.50 -1.09
CA HIS A 22 -2.58 -11.06 -1.69
C HIS A 22 -2.28 -10.48 -3.08
N SER A 23 -3.31 -10.03 -3.80
CA SER A 23 -3.17 -9.31 -5.07
C SER A 23 -2.28 -8.06 -4.97
N LEU A 24 -2.32 -7.34 -3.85
CA LEU A 24 -1.45 -6.17 -3.61
C LEU A 24 0.02 -6.54 -3.43
N LEU A 25 0.34 -7.81 -3.19
CA LEU A 25 1.70 -8.32 -3.09
C LEU A 25 2.17 -8.99 -4.39
N HIS A 26 1.24 -9.44 -5.23
CA HIS A 26 1.51 -10.41 -6.30
C HIS A 26 2.26 -9.84 -7.50
N GLU A 27 2.00 -8.58 -7.86
CA GLU A 27 2.62 -7.93 -9.03
C GLU A 27 4.14 -7.80 -8.93
N GLU A 28 4.67 -7.75 -7.71
CA GLU A 28 6.09 -7.53 -7.42
C GLU A 28 6.89 -8.85 -7.32
N LEU A 29 6.20 -9.99 -7.19
CA LEU A 29 6.83 -11.27 -6.86
C LEU A 29 7.09 -12.19 -8.06
N GLY A 30 6.70 -11.76 -9.26
CA GLY A 30 6.90 -12.47 -10.52
C GLY A 30 6.03 -13.73 -10.65
N GLU A 31 5.48 -13.97 -11.84
CA GLU A 31 4.56 -15.08 -12.13
C GLU A 31 5.22 -16.47 -12.05
N HIS A 32 6.56 -16.56 -12.01
CA HIS A 32 7.31 -17.81 -12.19
C HIS A 32 7.89 -18.44 -10.91
N ARG A 33 7.57 -17.96 -9.71
CA ARG A 33 8.09 -18.55 -8.46
C ARG A 33 7.07 -19.38 -7.72
N SER A 34 7.54 -20.42 -7.04
CA SER A 34 6.68 -21.21 -6.14
C SER A 34 6.13 -20.31 -5.02
N PRO A 35 4.89 -20.55 -4.52
CA PRO A 35 4.32 -19.78 -3.43
C PRO A 35 5.24 -19.69 -2.20
N TYR A 36 6.00 -20.75 -1.92
CA TYR A 36 6.95 -20.81 -0.81
C TYR A 36 8.17 -19.87 -0.97
N GLU A 37 8.72 -19.75 -2.18
CA GLU A 37 9.83 -18.83 -2.46
C GLU A 37 9.39 -17.37 -2.49
N ARG A 38 8.14 -17.11 -2.90
CA ARG A 38 7.53 -15.77 -2.89
C ARG A 38 7.37 -15.23 -1.47
N VAL A 39 6.92 -16.06 -0.52
CA VAL A 39 6.69 -15.67 0.89
C VAL A 39 7.98 -15.28 1.61
N LYS A 40 9.14 -15.81 1.21
CA LYS A 40 10.41 -15.58 1.93
C LYS A 40 10.98 -14.17 1.78
N ARG A 41 10.48 -13.35 0.83
CA ARG A 41 11.04 -12.03 0.49
C ARG A 41 10.13 -10.85 0.81
N VAL A 42 8.91 -11.12 1.28
CA VAL A 42 7.99 -10.11 1.77
C VAL A 42 7.97 -10.17 3.28
N THR A 43 8.33 -9.08 3.93
CA THR A 43 8.13 -8.92 5.37
C THR A 43 6.94 -8.00 5.58
N LEU A 44 5.88 -8.55 6.17
CA LEU A 44 4.66 -7.81 6.47
C LEU A 44 4.70 -7.29 7.91
N HIS A 45 4.46 -5.99 8.07
CA HIS A 45 4.38 -5.28 9.33
C HIS A 45 2.96 -4.79 9.53
N GLU A 46 2.11 -5.65 10.07
CA GLU A 46 0.70 -5.35 10.31
C GLU A 46 0.56 -4.38 11.49
N LYS A 47 0.10 -3.16 11.23
CA LYS A 47 -0.14 -2.13 12.27
C LYS A 47 -1.58 -1.62 12.24
N GLY A 48 -2.54 -2.55 12.20
CA GLY A 48 -3.97 -2.27 12.06
C GLY A 48 -4.58 -1.32 13.10
N SER A 49 -4.10 -1.30 14.35
CA SER A 49 -4.58 -0.34 15.37
C SER A 49 -3.73 0.92 15.49
N THR A 50 -2.70 1.06 14.66
CA THR A 50 -1.69 2.10 14.84
C THR A 50 -1.96 3.28 13.94
N ASP A 51 -2.02 4.45 14.56
CA ASP A 51 -2.12 5.73 13.89
C ASP A 51 -1.06 5.91 12.78
N LEU A 52 -1.45 6.58 11.70
CA LEU A 52 -0.63 6.72 10.50
C LEU A 52 0.68 7.45 10.78
N MET A 53 0.69 8.47 11.65
CA MET A 53 1.92 9.19 12.01
C MET A 53 2.93 8.26 12.68
N LYS A 54 2.46 7.38 13.57
CA LYS A 54 3.35 6.41 14.25
C LYS A 54 3.91 5.38 13.26
N VAL A 55 3.09 4.92 12.31
CA VAL A 55 3.55 4.02 11.25
C VAL A 55 4.57 4.73 10.35
N LEU A 56 4.33 5.98 9.98
CA LEU A 56 5.25 6.77 9.13
C LEU A 56 6.61 6.96 9.80
N ARG A 57 6.66 7.17 11.12
CA ARG A 57 7.92 7.19 11.89
C ARG A 57 8.67 5.86 11.81
N LEU A 58 7.96 4.73 11.97
CA LEU A 58 8.56 3.40 11.84
C LEU A 58 9.11 3.15 10.44
N VAL A 59 8.35 3.53 9.40
CA VAL A 59 8.77 3.47 8.00
C VAL A 59 10.05 4.28 7.79
N ARG A 60 10.08 5.52 8.26
CA ARG A 60 11.27 6.39 8.18
C ARG A 60 12.48 5.74 8.87
N THR A 61 12.31 5.23 10.09
CA THR A 61 13.37 4.51 10.80
C THR A 61 13.88 3.30 10.02
N ALA A 62 12.98 2.51 9.42
CA ALA A 62 13.34 1.37 8.59
C ALA A 62 14.15 1.81 7.37
N LEU A 63 13.72 2.84 6.65
CA LEU A 63 14.45 3.38 5.49
C LEU A 63 15.87 3.82 5.84
N TYR A 64 16.07 4.58 6.92
CA TYR A 64 17.41 4.98 7.36
C TYR A 64 18.27 3.80 7.81
N ALA A 65 17.70 2.85 8.55
CA ALA A 65 18.41 1.64 8.97
C ALA A 65 18.85 0.79 7.77
N ARG A 66 18.10 0.79 6.68
CA ARG A 66 18.45 0.12 5.43
C ARG A 66 19.50 0.88 4.63
N LYS A 67 19.41 2.22 4.53
CA LYS A 67 20.45 3.06 3.90
C LYS A 67 21.81 2.90 4.59
N ALA A 68 21.82 2.75 5.91
CA ALA A 68 23.05 2.54 6.70
C ALA A 68 23.65 1.12 6.54
N LYS A 69 22.87 0.12 6.12
CA LYS A 69 23.36 -1.25 5.94
C LYS A 69 23.97 -1.42 4.56
N THR A 70 25.25 -1.78 4.52
CA THR A 70 25.95 -2.23 3.30
C THR A 70 25.51 -3.67 2.97
N SER A 71 24.25 -3.84 2.55
CA SER A 71 23.68 -5.14 2.17
C SER A 71 23.71 -5.30 0.66
N HIS A 72 24.08 -6.49 0.16
CA HIS A 72 23.98 -6.82 -1.28
C HIS A 72 22.54 -6.88 -1.80
N PHE A 73 21.56 -7.00 -0.91
CA PHE A 73 20.14 -6.95 -1.25
C PHE A 73 19.64 -5.51 -1.33
N ARG A 74 18.90 -5.21 -2.39
CA ARG A 74 18.12 -3.98 -2.55
C ARG A 74 16.81 -4.12 -1.77
N TYR A 75 16.26 -3.01 -1.29
CA TYR A 75 15.02 -3.01 -0.51
C TYR A 75 14.01 -2.06 -1.16
N ARG A 76 12.76 -2.48 -1.22
CA ARG A 76 11.62 -1.62 -1.56
C ARG A 76 10.65 -1.65 -0.40
N LEU A 77 10.22 -0.48 0.04
CA LEU A 77 9.30 -0.33 1.16
C LEU A 77 7.97 0.18 0.65
N PHE A 78 6.91 -0.54 1.00
CA PHE A 78 5.54 -0.17 0.69
C PHE A 78 4.75 0.15 1.97
N LEU A 79 3.89 1.15 1.87
CA LEU A 79 2.85 1.46 2.85
C LEU A 79 1.49 1.19 2.21
N VAL A 80 0.70 0.34 2.84
CA VAL A 80 -0.67 0.05 2.42
C VAL A 80 -1.63 0.61 3.45
N ILE A 81 -2.51 1.53 3.02
CA ILE A 81 -3.48 2.20 3.88
C ILE A 81 -4.84 2.28 3.18
N PRO A 82 -5.94 2.46 3.93
CA PRO A 82 -7.20 2.91 3.35
C PRO A 82 -6.99 4.22 2.58
N GLU A 83 -7.60 4.33 1.41
CA GLU A 83 -7.52 5.53 0.57
C GLU A 83 -8.07 6.78 1.26
N SER A 84 -9.00 6.60 2.19
CA SER A 84 -9.51 7.69 3.04
C SER A 84 -8.42 8.38 3.89
N LEU A 85 -7.22 7.78 4.01
CA LEU A 85 -6.08 8.35 4.72
C LEU A 85 -5.02 8.95 3.78
N SER A 86 -5.21 8.90 2.45
CA SER A 86 -4.23 9.40 1.47
C SER A 86 -3.96 10.90 1.63
N ASP A 87 -5.00 11.72 1.84
CA ASP A 87 -4.83 13.15 2.12
C ASP A 87 -4.06 13.41 3.42
N VAL A 88 -4.33 12.61 4.45
CA VAL A 88 -3.63 12.69 5.75
C VAL A 88 -2.16 12.30 5.59
N LEU A 89 -1.87 11.28 4.79
CA LEU A 89 -0.51 10.89 4.44
C LEU A 89 0.23 12.04 3.75
N MET A 90 -0.37 12.66 2.72
CA MET A 90 0.25 13.77 2.00
C MET A 90 0.49 14.97 2.91
N TYR A 91 -0.45 15.28 3.81
CA TYR A 91 -0.28 16.31 4.83
C TYR A 91 0.93 16.05 5.75
N TYR A 92 1.14 14.80 6.17
CA TYR A 92 2.31 14.43 6.98
C TYR A 92 3.61 14.46 6.18
N LEU A 93 3.61 14.04 4.92
CA LEU A 93 4.79 14.07 4.05
C LEU A 93 5.25 15.50 3.72
N ALA A 94 4.32 16.46 3.72
CA ALA A 94 4.63 17.88 3.53
C ALA A 94 5.34 18.52 4.74
N GLN A 95 5.41 17.85 5.89
CA GLN A 95 6.13 18.36 7.06
C GLN A 95 7.65 18.23 6.86
N ASP A 96 8.41 19.19 7.40
CA ASP A 96 9.88 19.23 7.28
C ASP A 96 10.57 17.93 7.72
N GLU A 97 9.99 17.21 8.69
CA GLU A 97 10.51 15.93 9.19
C GLU A 97 10.61 14.85 8.09
N TYR A 98 9.78 14.94 7.05
CA TYR A 98 9.63 13.94 6.00
C TYR A 98 10.01 14.44 4.59
N VAL A 99 10.58 15.64 4.48
CA VAL A 99 11.00 16.25 3.18
C VAL A 99 11.95 15.37 2.36
N ASN A 100 12.71 14.50 3.04
CA ASN A 100 13.65 13.57 2.41
C ASN A 100 12.98 12.26 1.98
N LEU A 101 11.66 12.12 2.07
CA LEU A 101 10.94 10.96 1.58
C LEU A 101 10.32 11.27 0.21
N SER A 102 10.63 10.42 -0.77
CA SER A 102 9.84 10.32 -1.99
C SER A 102 8.77 9.27 -1.79
N VAL A 103 7.55 9.63 -2.19
CA VAL A 103 6.38 8.76 -2.11
C VAL A 103 5.72 8.67 -3.48
N ILE A 104 5.47 7.45 -3.91
CA ILE A 104 4.87 7.16 -5.22
C ILE A 104 3.66 6.27 -4.97
N GLU A 105 2.48 6.72 -5.39
CA GLU A 105 1.31 5.84 -5.45
C GLU A 105 1.53 4.78 -6.54
N THR A 106 1.39 3.51 -6.17
CA THR A 106 1.70 2.40 -7.10
C THR A 106 0.47 1.65 -7.55
N VAL A 107 -0.45 1.35 -6.64
CA VAL A 107 -1.64 0.53 -6.90
C VAL A 107 -2.76 0.96 -5.96
N GLN A 108 -3.97 1.09 -6.51
CA GLN A 108 -5.20 1.19 -5.75
C GLN A 108 -6.02 -0.09 -5.92
N PHE A 109 -6.37 -0.72 -4.80
CA PHE A 109 -7.20 -1.90 -4.73
C PHE A 109 -8.61 -1.54 -4.29
N PHE A 110 -9.58 -1.84 -5.14
CA PHE A 110 -10.99 -1.74 -4.80
C PHE A 110 -11.49 -3.11 -4.37
N PRO A 111 -11.95 -3.30 -3.13
CA PRO A 111 -12.59 -4.56 -2.75
C PRO A 111 -13.79 -4.79 -3.67
N HIS A 112 -13.98 -6.05 -4.07
CA HIS A 112 -15.17 -6.42 -4.85
C HIS A 112 -16.42 -6.20 -3.99
N VAL A 113 -17.19 -5.16 -4.33
CA VAL A 113 -18.52 -4.96 -3.77
C VAL A 113 -19.49 -5.75 -4.64
N SER A 114 -20.01 -6.86 -4.12
CA SER A 114 -21.04 -7.62 -4.83
C SER A 114 -22.35 -6.85 -4.83
N THR A 115 -23.07 -6.90 -5.95
CA THR A 115 -24.44 -6.35 -6.06
C THR A 115 -25.41 -7.02 -5.09
N GLU A 116 -25.13 -8.27 -4.69
CA GLU A 116 -25.87 -9.00 -3.65
C GLU A 116 -25.68 -8.38 -2.26
N ALA A 117 -24.51 -7.82 -1.99
CA ALA A 117 -24.20 -7.21 -0.70
C ALA A 117 -24.79 -5.80 -0.54
N MET A 118 -25.12 -5.13 -1.65
CA MET A 118 -25.66 -3.76 -1.65
C MET A 118 -26.77 -3.59 -2.70
N PRO A 119 -27.90 -4.32 -2.59
CA PRO A 119 -28.96 -4.32 -3.60
C PRO A 119 -29.59 -2.94 -3.81
N GLU A 120 -29.62 -2.10 -2.77
CA GLU A 120 -30.19 -0.74 -2.80
C GLU A 120 -29.31 0.26 -3.58
N ILE A 121 -28.00 0.02 -3.67
CA ILE A 121 -27.06 0.92 -4.34
C ILE A 121 -26.93 0.56 -5.82
N PHE A 122 -26.91 -0.73 -6.17
CA PHE A 122 -26.64 -1.22 -7.54
C PHE A 122 -27.91 -1.50 -8.38
N GLY A 123 -29.03 -0.84 -8.08
CA GLY A 123 -30.27 -0.95 -8.86
C GLY A 123 -30.12 -0.48 -10.32
N VAL A 124 -31.14 -0.75 -11.16
CA VAL A 124 -31.08 -0.60 -12.63
C VAL A 124 -30.69 0.82 -13.13
N ASP A 125 -30.90 1.86 -12.34
CA ASP A 125 -30.50 3.25 -12.65
C ASP A 125 -29.02 3.57 -12.31
N PHE A 126 -28.38 2.79 -11.44
CA PHE A 126 -27.02 3.02 -10.91
C PHE A 126 -25.92 3.00 -11.98
N MET A 127 -26.02 2.06 -12.93
CA MET A 127 -25.02 1.85 -13.97
C MET A 127 -24.98 2.98 -15.01
N SER A 128 -25.96 3.89 -14.98
CA SER A 128 -26.08 4.98 -15.95
C SER A 128 -25.41 6.27 -15.50
N ARG A 129 -25.40 6.58 -14.18
CA ARG A 129 -24.82 7.81 -13.58
C ARG A 129 -24.43 7.59 -12.12
N PRO A 130 -23.20 7.13 -11.81
CA PRO A 130 -22.73 7.09 -10.43
C PRO A 130 -22.70 8.50 -9.84
N THR A 131 -23.30 8.69 -8.66
CA THR A 131 -23.22 9.97 -7.94
C THR A 131 -21.89 10.09 -7.21
N GLU A 132 -21.39 11.32 -7.00
CA GLU A 132 -20.14 11.57 -6.28
C GLU A 132 -20.12 10.94 -4.87
N SER A 133 -21.27 10.90 -4.20
CA SER A 133 -21.41 10.30 -2.87
C SER A 133 -21.08 8.80 -2.87
N ILE A 134 -21.41 8.09 -3.95
CA ILE A 134 -21.15 6.65 -4.05
C ILE A 134 -19.69 6.39 -4.41
N LEU A 135 -19.09 7.23 -5.27
CA LEU A 135 -17.64 7.17 -5.53
C LEU A 135 -16.85 7.41 -4.24
N LYS A 136 -17.26 8.39 -3.41
CA LYS A 136 -16.66 8.64 -2.09
C LYS A 136 -16.84 7.44 -1.15
N PHE A 137 -18.01 6.82 -1.16
CA PHE A 137 -18.27 5.62 -0.38
C PHE A 137 -17.34 4.48 -0.80
N LEU A 138 -17.26 4.16 -2.09
CA LEU A 138 -16.39 3.09 -2.62
C LEU A 138 -14.91 3.37 -2.36
N ASN A 139 -14.47 4.61 -2.53
CA ASN A 139 -13.10 5.03 -2.20
C ASN A 139 -12.80 4.82 -0.71
N GLY A 140 -13.78 5.00 0.18
CA GLY A 140 -13.64 4.75 1.62
C GLY A 140 -13.25 3.30 1.99
N PHE A 141 -13.55 2.33 1.12
CA PHE A 141 -13.16 0.92 1.31
C PHE A 141 -11.95 0.51 0.47
N SER A 142 -11.50 1.37 -0.44
CA SER A 142 -10.32 1.07 -1.26
C SER A 142 -9.04 1.15 -0.42
N LEU A 143 -8.06 0.35 -0.81
CA LEU A 143 -6.73 0.33 -0.22
C LEU A 143 -5.74 0.86 -1.24
N THR A 144 -4.84 1.71 -0.81
CA THR A 144 -3.82 2.30 -1.68
C THR A 144 -2.44 1.90 -1.19
N ARG A 145 -1.62 1.45 -2.13
CA ARG A 145 -0.23 1.06 -1.89
C ARG A 145 0.70 2.16 -2.39
N PHE A 146 1.44 2.74 -1.46
CA PHE A 146 2.48 3.72 -1.71
C PHE A 146 3.86 3.08 -1.60
N GLU A 147 4.76 3.37 -2.52
CA GLU A 147 6.18 3.11 -2.39
C GLU A 147 6.87 4.30 -1.74
N LEU A 148 7.71 4.05 -0.73
CA LEU A 148 8.46 5.08 -0.04
C LEU A 148 9.96 4.82 -0.14
N GLN A 149 10.71 5.87 -0.42
CA GLN A 149 12.16 5.84 -0.52
C GLN A 149 12.76 7.14 0.02
N LEU A 150 14.04 7.09 0.41
CA LEU A 150 14.79 8.31 0.75
C LEU A 150 15.26 8.99 -0.53
N ASN A 151 15.10 10.32 -0.59
CA ASN A 151 15.76 11.16 -1.58
C ASN A 151 17.28 11.15 -1.28
N ASP A 152 18.09 11.05 -2.33
CA ASP A 152 19.55 11.15 -2.26
C ASP A 152 20.03 12.60 -2.36
#